data_AF-A0A6N9UWS9-F1
#
_entry.id   AF-A0A6N9UWS9-F1
#
_cell.length_a   1.000
_cell.length_b   1.000
_cell.length_c   1.000
_cell.angle_alpha   90.00
_cell.angle_beta   90.00
_cell.angle_gamma   90.00
#
_symmetry.space_group_name_H-M   'P 1'
#
loop_
_entity.id
_entity.type
_entity.pdbx_description
1 polymer ?
#
loop_
_entity_poly.entity_id
_entity_poly.type
_entity_poly.pdbx_seq_one_letter_code
_entity_poly.pdbx_strand_id
1 'polypeptide(L)'
;AVGVLDGVPTTSRHYDAARVAAVRILAARLPGGTGPLVTELREAAERLAELHLDGSGSWDRLATELREHALACRPPEGWGSGFPAGELFGPEDSEDALRRLLSGSLRDLADQAGSAGERGDLLDTAYAVLPAPAGLRELARGWRRTA
;
A
#
# COMPACT_ATOMS: atom_id res chain seq x y z
N ALA A 1 7.10 13.48 13.59
CA ALA A 1 7.24 13.80 12.15
C ALA A 1 5.92 14.32 11.58
N VAL A 2 4.84 13.53 11.61
CA VAL A 2 3.50 13.93 11.11
C VAL A 2 3.00 15.25 11.68
N GLY A 3 3.08 15.47 13.00
CA GLY A 3 2.64 16.73 13.62
C GLY A 3 3.37 18.00 13.14
N VAL A 4 4.58 17.88 12.58
CA VAL A 4 5.27 19.03 11.94
C VAL A 4 4.62 19.37 10.60
N LEU A 5 4.23 18.34 9.83
CA LEU A 5 3.53 18.50 8.56
C LEU A 5 2.10 19.02 8.76
N ASP A 6 1.42 18.59 9.83
CA ASP A 6 0.11 19.11 10.22
C ASP A 6 0.13 20.60 10.58
N GLY A 7 1.30 21.13 10.96
CA GLY A 7 1.49 22.55 11.26
C GLY A 7 1.59 23.44 10.01
N VAL A 8 1.61 22.88 8.80
CA VAL A 8 1.70 23.68 7.56
C VAL A 8 0.35 24.39 7.31
N PRO A 9 0.32 25.74 7.21
CA PRO A 9 -0.92 26.47 6.97
C PRO A 9 -1.57 26.16 5.62
N THR A 10 -2.90 26.20 5.55
CA THR A 10 -3.66 25.95 4.30
C THR A 10 -3.37 26.96 3.18
N THR A 11 -2.87 28.15 3.52
CA THR A 11 -2.47 29.18 2.57
C THR A 11 -1.06 28.98 2.00
N SER A 12 -0.31 27.99 2.52
CA SER A 12 1.02 27.66 2.04
C SER A 12 0.93 26.91 0.72
N ARG A 13 1.80 27.26 -0.24
CA ARG A 13 2.00 26.48 -1.49
C ARG A 13 2.46 25.04 -1.25
N HIS A 14 2.87 24.70 -0.03
CA HIS A 14 3.34 23.37 0.35
C HIS A 14 2.28 22.57 1.12
N TYR A 15 1.06 23.10 1.28
CA TYR A 15 0.03 22.46 2.08
C TYR A 15 -0.30 21.03 1.60
N ASP A 16 -0.65 20.86 0.32
CA ASP A 16 -1.01 19.54 -0.22
C ASP A 16 0.18 18.58 -0.22
N ALA A 17 1.38 19.09 -0.53
CA ALA A 17 2.61 18.32 -0.44
C ALA A 17 2.88 17.82 1.00
N ALA A 18 2.62 18.64 2.01
CA ALA A 18 2.75 18.26 3.41
C ALA A 18 1.71 17.21 3.81
N ARG A 19 0.48 17.33 3.34
CA ARG A 19 -0.59 16.36 3.59
C ARG A 19 -0.30 15.01 2.95
N VAL A 20 0.19 14.98 1.70
CA VAL A 20 0.65 13.75 1.04
C VAL A 20 1.84 13.14 1.80
N ALA A 21 2.82 13.95 2.20
CA ALA A 21 3.97 13.47 2.97
C ALA A 21 3.55 12.88 4.33
N ALA A 22 2.53 13.45 4.99
CA ALA A 22 2.00 12.92 6.24
C ALA A 22 1.42 11.52 6.04
N VAL A 23 0.61 11.33 4.98
CA VAL A 23 0.05 10.01 4.62
C VAL A 23 1.16 8.98 4.36
N ARG A 24 2.19 9.35 3.59
CA ARG A 24 3.34 8.47 3.34
C ARG A 24 4.07 8.07 4.62
N ILE A 25 4.33 9.03 5.51
CA ILE A 25 5.04 8.76 6.77
C ILE A 25 4.26 7.80 7.68
N LEU A 26 2.93 7.90 7.70
CA LEU A 26 2.07 7.00 8.49
C LEU A 26 2.07 5.56 7.97
N ALA A 27 2.28 5.36 6.67
CA ALA A 27 2.30 4.03 6.05
C ALA A 27 3.71 3.45 5.94
N ALA A 28 4.75 4.27 5.90
CA ALA A 28 6.11 3.83 5.61
C ALA A 28 6.81 3.18 6.81
N ARG A 29 7.70 2.23 6.52
CA ARG A 29 8.76 1.84 7.46
C ARG A 29 9.88 2.88 7.40
N LEU A 30 10.05 3.66 8.46
CA LEU A 30 11.13 4.64 8.52
C LEU A 30 12.50 3.96 8.70
N PRO A 31 13.58 4.54 8.17
CA PRO A 31 14.94 4.00 8.34
C PRO A 31 15.29 3.80 9.82
N GLY A 32 15.71 2.59 10.17
CA GLY A 32 16.08 2.22 11.54
C GLY A 32 14.91 2.05 12.51
N GLY A 33 13.66 2.15 12.04
CA GLY A 33 12.44 1.98 12.83
C GLY A 33 11.69 0.68 12.53
N THR A 34 10.69 0.42 13.36
CA THR A 34 9.65 -0.60 13.12
C THR A 34 8.74 -0.14 11.96
N GLY A 35 8.03 -1.08 11.33
CA GLY A 35 6.92 -0.73 10.42
C GLY A 35 5.80 0.03 11.15
N PRO A 36 4.84 0.60 10.41
CA PRO A 36 3.74 1.36 11.01
C PRO A 36 2.88 0.47 11.92
N LEU A 37 2.25 1.10 12.91
CA LEU A 37 1.19 0.49 13.69
C LEU A 37 -0.09 0.42 12.86
N VAL A 38 -0.98 -0.51 13.21
CA VAL A 38 -2.29 -0.63 12.53
C VAL A 38 -3.14 0.64 12.65
N THR A 39 -2.98 1.39 13.75
CA THR A 39 -3.64 2.69 13.94
C THR A 39 -3.10 3.77 13.01
N GLU A 40 -1.79 3.78 12.75
CA GLU A 40 -1.16 4.71 11.81
C GLU A 40 -1.59 4.39 10.37
N LEU A 41 -1.68 3.09 10.02
CA LEU A 41 -2.19 2.66 8.73
C LEU A 41 -3.66 3.07 8.52
N ARG A 42 -4.49 2.98 9.57
CA ARG A 42 -5.88 3.48 9.53
C ARG A 42 -5.91 4.99 9.32
N GLU A 43 -5.12 5.72 10.07
CA GLU A 43 -5.04 7.18 9.97
C GLU A 43 -4.55 7.62 8.57
N ALA A 44 -3.64 6.85 7.96
CA ALA A 44 -3.22 7.05 6.57
C ALA A 44 -4.38 6.86 5.58
N ALA A 45 -5.20 5.82 5.78
CA ALA A 45 -6.36 5.54 4.94
C ALA A 45 -7.42 6.64 5.01
N GLU A 46 -7.75 7.08 6.23
CA GLU A 46 -8.71 8.16 6.49
C GLU A 46 -8.22 9.46 5.85
N ARG A 47 -6.96 9.83 6.07
CA ARG A 47 -6.38 11.03 5.45
C ARG A 47 -6.36 10.95 3.93
N LEU A 48 -6.04 9.80 3.34
CA LEU A 48 -6.04 9.63 1.88
C LEU A 48 -7.44 9.84 1.28
N ALA A 49 -8.50 9.36 1.94
CA ALA A 49 -9.87 9.55 1.49
C ALA A 49 -10.30 11.04 1.46
N GLU A 50 -9.68 11.87 2.29
CA GLU A 50 -9.94 13.32 2.38
C GLU A 50 -9.02 14.17 1.48
N LEU A 51 -7.98 13.58 0.88
CA LEU A 51 -7.03 14.34 0.05
C LEU A 51 -7.68 14.74 -1.28
N HIS A 52 -7.59 16.03 -1.58
CA HIS A 52 -7.77 16.51 -2.95
C HIS A 52 -6.44 16.37 -3.69
N LEU A 53 -6.35 15.40 -4.59
CA LEU A 53 -5.15 15.16 -5.38
C LEU A 53 -5.35 15.68 -6.79
N ASP A 54 -4.50 16.61 -7.21
CA ASP A 54 -4.54 17.16 -8.55
C ASP A 54 -4.05 16.13 -9.59
N GLY A 55 -4.78 16.04 -10.70
CA GLY A 55 -4.38 15.25 -11.88
C GLY A 55 -4.84 13.79 -11.88
N SER A 56 -5.05 13.27 -13.10
CA SER A 56 -5.40 11.87 -13.32
C SER A 56 -4.27 10.95 -12.85
N GLY A 57 -4.58 10.03 -11.94
CA GLY A 57 -3.65 8.99 -11.45
C GLY A 57 -2.83 9.34 -10.21
N SER A 58 -2.95 10.56 -9.65
CA SER A 58 -2.25 10.90 -8.41
C SER A 58 -2.76 10.07 -7.22
N TRP A 59 -4.07 9.82 -7.17
CA TRP A 59 -4.66 8.91 -6.19
C TRP A 59 -4.20 7.47 -6.40
N ASP A 60 -4.23 6.95 -7.63
CA ASP A 60 -3.82 5.57 -7.94
C ASP A 60 -2.38 5.29 -7.51
N ARG A 61 -1.46 6.24 -7.76
CA ARG A 61 -0.06 6.14 -7.36
C ARG A 61 0.08 6.07 -5.83
N LEU A 62 -0.58 6.97 -5.11
CA LEU A 62 -0.50 6.99 -3.65
C LEU A 62 -1.20 5.78 -3.01
N ALA A 63 -2.32 5.33 -3.58
CA ALA A 63 -3.00 4.11 -3.15
C ALA A 63 -2.12 2.87 -3.38
N THR A 64 -1.43 2.79 -4.53
CA THR A 64 -0.47 1.71 -4.84
C THR A 64 0.66 1.68 -3.82
N GLU A 65 1.26 2.85 -3.53
CA GLU A 65 2.32 3.00 -2.53
C GLU A 65 1.87 2.53 -1.13
N LEU A 66 0.65 2.91 -0.71
CA LEU A 66 0.09 2.48 0.58
C LEU A 66 -0.15 0.97 0.63
N ARG A 67 -0.66 0.37 -0.46
CA ARG A 67 -0.86 -1.08 -0.58
C ARG A 67 0.47 -1.83 -0.51
N GLU A 68 1.52 -1.31 -1.15
CA GLU A 68 2.87 -1.86 -1.09
C GLU A 68 3.43 -1.83 0.33
N HIS A 69 3.33 -0.70 1.01
CA HIS A 69 3.80 -0.56 2.39
C HIS A 69 3.01 -1.43 3.37
N ALA A 70 1.68 -1.51 3.23
CA ALA A 70 0.84 -2.38 4.03
C ALA A 70 1.20 -3.85 3.85
N LEU A 71 1.62 -4.26 2.64
CA LEU A 71 2.07 -5.63 2.37
C LEU A 71 3.47 -5.88 2.94
N ALA A 72 4.41 -4.97 2.68
CA ALA A 72 5.80 -5.10 3.11
C ALA A 72 6.00 -5.01 4.63
N CYS A 73 5.07 -4.35 5.33
CA CYS A 73 5.08 -4.20 6.78
C CYS A 73 4.09 -5.10 7.51
N ARG A 74 3.34 -5.95 6.80
CA ARG A 74 2.34 -6.83 7.41
C ARG A 74 3.01 -7.75 8.46
N PRO A 75 2.52 -7.78 9.71
CA PRO A 75 2.97 -8.75 10.70
C PRO A 75 2.65 -10.19 10.26
N PRO A 76 3.42 -11.22 10.69
CA PRO A 76 3.15 -12.62 10.36
C PRO A 76 1.71 -13.08 10.71
N GLU A 77 1.20 -12.62 11.85
CA GLU A 77 -0.15 -12.85 12.35
C GLU A 77 -1.23 -11.99 11.65
N GLY A 78 -0.81 -11.00 10.87
CA GLY A 78 -1.66 -9.98 10.27
C GLY A 78 -1.76 -8.69 11.07
N TRP A 79 -2.44 -7.72 10.49
CA TRP A 79 -2.78 -6.44 11.09
C TRP A 79 -3.87 -6.56 12.18
N GLY A 80 -4.68 -7.61 12.13
CA GLY A 80 -5.73 -7.90 13.11
C GLY A 80 -6.98 -7.02 12.95
N SER A 81 -7.85 -7.01 13.96
CA SER A 81 -9.15 -6.31 13.92
C SER A 81 -9.05 -4.79 13.76
N GLY A 82 -7.85 -4.23 13.96
CA GLY A 82 -7.58 -2.82 13.73
C GLY A 82 -7.46 -2.44 12.25
N PHE A 83 -7.32 -3.41 11.36
CA PHE A 83 -6.99 -3.16 9.96
C PHE A 83 -8.07 -2.30 9.26
N PRO A 84 -7.69 -1.23 8.54
CA PRO A 84 -8.61 -0.39 7.78
C PRO A 84 -9.11 -1.09 6.50
N ALA A 85 -9.84 -2.19 6.65
CA ALA A 85 -10.50 -2.86 5.53
C ALA A 85 -11.46 -1.89 4.80
N GLY A 86 -11.55 -2.03 3.48
CA GLY A 86 -12.33 -1.17 2.61
C GLY A 86 -11.77 -1.12 1.19
N GLU A 87 -12.09 -0.07 0.45
CA GLU A 87 -11.67 0.10 -0.95
C GLU A 87 -10.14 0.14 -1.11
N LEU A 88 -9.44 0.79 -0.18
CA LEU A 88 -7.99 0.95 -0.25
C LEU A 88 -7.23 -0.37 -0.03
N PHE A 89 -7.67 -1.19 0.94
CA PHE A 89 -6.90 -2.36 1.37
C PHE A 89 -7.60 -3.71 1.16
N GLY A 90 -8.80 -3.70 0.59
CA GLY A 90 -9.62 -4.89 0.40
C GLY A 90 -10.55 -5.16 1.60
N PRO A 91 -11.43 -6.17 1.49
CA PRO A 91 -12.54 -6.38 2.42
C PRO A 91 -12.11 -6.89 3.80
N GLU A 92 -10.89 -7.39 3.95
CA GLU A 92 -10.38 -8.00 5.17
C GLU A 92 -8.84 -7.92 5.23
N ASP A 93 -8.27 -8.15 6.41
CA ASP A 93 -6.82 -8.35 6.58
C ASP A 93 -6.39 -9.71 6.01
N SER A 94 -6.15 -9.74 4.71
CA SER A 94 -5.70 -10.92 3.98
C SER A 94 -4.50 -10.57 3.12
N GLU A 95 -3.37 -11.23 3.36
CA GLU A 95 -2.15 -11.06 2.55
C GLU A 95 -2.44 -11.36 1.07
N ASP A 96 -3.21 -12.41 0.79
CA ASP A 96 -3.57 -12.80 -0.57
C ASP A 96 -4.46 -11.75 -1.25
N ALA A 97 -5.43 -11.19 -0.52
CA ALA A 97 -6.28 -10.12 -1.04
C ALA A 97 -5.45 -8.87 -1.33
N LEU A 98 -4.56 -8.48 -0.40
CA LEU A 98 -3.70 -7.31 -0.54
C LEU A 98 -2.72 -7.46 -1.71
N ARG A 99 -2.12 -8.64 -1.91
CA ARG A 99 -1.28 -8.96 -3.06
C ARG A 99 -2.01 -8.82 -4.39
N ARG A 100 -3.24 -9.34 -4.49
CA ARG A 100 -4.06 -9.21 -5.71
C ARG A 100 -4.44 -7.76 -5.97
N LEU A 101 -4.79 -7.02 -4.93
CA LEU A 101 -5.15 -5.62 -5.04
C LEU A 101 -3.95 -4.76 -5.48
N LEU A 102 -2.77 -5.00 -4.91
CA LEU A 102 -1.52 -4.38 -5.33
C LEU A 102 -1.19 -4.71 -6.79
N SER A 103 -1.30 -5.98 -7.19
CA SER A 103 -1.13 -6.39 -8.59
C SER A 103 -2.07 -5.66 -9.53
N GLY A 104 -3.36 -5.53 -9.17
CA GLY A 104 -4.32 -4.74 -9.94
C GLY A 104 -3.89 -3.28 -10.08
N SER A 105 -3.54 -2.64 -8.98
CA SER A 105 -3.12 -1.24 -8.95
C SER A 105 -1.88 -0.98 -9.82
N LEU A 106 -0.89 -1.87 -9.78
CA LEU A 106 0.31 -1.77 -10.61
C LEU A 106 -0.01 -1.92 -12.11
N ARG A 107 -1.00 -2.74 -12.47
CA ARG A 107 -1.48 -2.86 -13.86
C ARG A 107 -2.22 -1.60 -14.30
N ASP A 108 -3.05 -1.02 -13.43
CA ASP A 108 -3.72 0.25 -13.70
C ASP A 108 -2.69 1.39 -13.90
N LEU A 109 -1.61 1.40 -13.12
CA LEU A 109 -0.48 2.32 -13.35
C LEU A 109 0.25 2.04 -14.66
N ALA A 110 0.43 0.77 -15.03
CA ALA A 110 1.06 0.38 -16.29
C ALA A 110 0.26 0.88 -17.50
N ASP A 111 -1.07 0.91 -17.41
CA ASP A 111 -1.94 1.45 -18.45
C ASP A 111 -1.88 2.99 -18.55
N GLN A 112 -1.40 3.66 -17.50
CA GLN A 112 -1.17 5.11 -17.44
C GLN A 112 0.29 5.50 -17.76
N ALA A 113 1.17 4.53 -17.99
CA ALA A 113 2.61 4.77 -18.15
C ALA A 113 2.93 5.57 -19.42
N GLY A 114 3.92 6.48 -19.31
CA GLY A 114 4.31 7.35 -20.41
C GLY A 114 5.22 6.69 -21.45
N SER A 115 5.71 5.48 -21.17
CA SER A 115 6.63 4.75 -22.03
C SER A 115 6.43 3.23 -21.96
N ALA A 116 6.85 2.53 -23.02
CA ALA A 116 6.81 1.07 -23.06
C ALA A 116 7.72 0.41 -22.01
N GLY A 117 8.85 1.05 -21.66
CA GLY A 117 9.77 0.57 -20.64
C GLY A 117 9.14 0.61 -19.24
N GLU A 118 8.66 1.79 -18.83
CA GLU A 118 7.95 1.97 -17.56
C GLU A 118 6.74 1.02 -17.45
N ARG A 119 5.98 0.87 -18.54
CA ARG A 119 4.88 -0.09 -18.61
C ARG A 119 5.35 -1.53 -18.35
N GLY A 120 6.48 -1.93 -18.94
CA GLY A 120 7.07 -3.25 -18.74
C GLY A 120 7.45 -3.50 -17.28
N ASP A 121 8.19 -2.57 -16.68
CA ASP A 121 8.66 -2.66 -15.30
C ASP A 121 7.49 -2.76 -14.29
N LEU A 122 6.41 -2.01 -14.53
CA LEU A 122 5.19 -2.05 -13.71
C LEU A 122 4.48 -3.41 -13.84
N LEU A 123 4.38 -3.96 -15.05
CA LEU A 123 3.76 -5.28 -15.26
C LEU A 123 4.57 -6.41 -14.65
N ASP A 124 5.90 -6.39 -14.81
CA ASP A 124 6.78 -7.38 -14.18
C ASP A 124 6.62 -7.35 -12.66
N THR A 125 6.60 -6.15 -12.07
CA THR A 125 6.33 -5.96 -10.64
C THR A 125 4.93 -6.48 -10.26
N ALA A 126 3.91 -6.16 -11.06
CA ALA A 126 2.53 -6.57 -10.82
C ALA A 126 2.38 -8.10 -10.79
N TYR A 127 3.07 -8.81 -11.67
CA TYR A 127 3.03 -10.26 -11.71
C TYR A 127 3.90 -10.91 -10.62
N ALA A 128 5.01 -10.28 -10.24
CA ALA A 128 5.87 -10.77 -9.16
C ALA A 128 5.18 -10.77 -7.78
N VAL A 129 4.27 -9.83 -7.52
CA VAL A 129 3.56 -9.74 -6.23
C VAL A 129 2.42 -10.75 -6.07
N LEU A 130 1.98 -11.40 -7.16
CA LEU A 130 0.82 -12.30 -7.14
C LEU A 130 0.98 -13.43 -6.12
N PRO A 131 -0.11 -13.84 -5.47
CA PRO A 131 -0.10 -15.01 -4.60
C PRO A 131 0.32 -16.27 -5.37
N ALA A 132 1.17 -17.10 -4.74
CA ALA A 132 1.46 -18.42 -5.27
C ALA A 132 0.14 -19.20 -5.51
N PRO A 133 0.03 -19.98 -6.60
CA PRO A 133 -1.19 -20.71 -6.88
C PRO A 133 -1.52 -21.67 -5.74
N ALA A 134 -2.81 -21.80 -5.40
CA ALA A 134 -3.28 -22.51 -4.21
C ALA A 134 -2.72 -23.94 -4.08
N GLY A 135 -2.62 -24.68 -5.20
CA GLY A 135 -2.10 -26.04 -5.22
C GLY A 135 -0.61 -26.17 -4.84
N LEU A 136 0.21 -25.16 -5.12
CA LEU A 136 1.63 -25.16 -4.73
C LEU A 136 1.81 -24.95 -3.21
N ARG A 137 0.90 -24.22 -2.57
CA ARG A 137 0.94 -23.98 -1.12
C ARG A 137 0.51 -25.19 -0.31
N GLU A 138 -0.48 -25.93 -0.78
CA GLU A 138 -0.92 -27.16 -0.12
C GLU A 138 0.19 -28.22 -0.14
N LEU A 139 0.91 -28.34 -1.26
CA LEU A 139 2.08 -29.23 -1.36
C LEU A 139 3.20 -28.81 -0.39
N ALA A 140 3.51 -27.52 -0.29
CA ALA A 140 4.52 -27.01 0.65
C ALA A 140 4.12 -27.19 2.13
N ARG A 141 2.82 -27.07 2.47
CA ARG A 141 2.30 -27.32 3.83
C ARG A 141 2.23 -28.81 4.16
N GLY A 142 1.96 -29.67 3.17
CA GLY A 142 1.98 -31.13 3.31
C GLY A 142 3.37 -31.65 3.67
N TRP A 143 4.39 -31.17 2.96
CA TRP A 143 5.79 -31.54 3.20
C TRP A 143 6.30 -31.21 4.62
N ARG A 144 5.86 -30.09 5.20
CA ARG A 144 6.27 -29.70 6.57
C ARG A 144 5.61 -30.52 7.69
N ARG A 145 4.57 -31.32 7.40
CA ARG A 145 3.89 -32.17 8.39
C ARG A 145 4.39 -33.61 8.41
N THR A 146 5.20 -34.00 7.44
CA THR A 146 5.74 -35.36 7.28
C THR A 146 7.23 -35.45 7.61
N ALA A 147 7.84 -34.38 8.12
CA ALA A 147 9.23 -34.32 8.60
C ALA A 147 9.23 -34.06 10.10
#